data_AF-A0A377THN0-F1
#
_entry.id   AF-A0A377THN0-F1
#
_cell.length_a   1.000
_cell.length_b   1.000
_cell.length_c   1.000
_cell.angle_alpha   90.00
_cell.angle_beta   90.00
_cell.angle_gamma   90.00
#
_symmetry.space_group_name_H-M   'P 1'
#
loop_
_entity.id
_entity.type
_entity.pdbx_description
1 polymer ?
#
loop_
_entity_poly.entity_id
_entity_poly.type
_entity_poly.pdbx_seq_one_letter_code
_entity_poly.pdbx_strand_id
1 'polypeptide(L)' 'MSEMTPREIVSELDKHIIGQDAAKRSVAIALRNRWASDAA' A
#
# COMPACT_ATOMS: atom_id res chain seq x y z
N MET A 1 -10.29 -12.35 0.79
CA MET A 1 -9.02 -12.25 0.05
C MET A 1 -7.92 -11.94 1.04
N SER A 2 -6.69 -12.43 0.85
CA SER A 2 -5.53 -11.90 1.56
C SER A 2 -5.16 -10.56 0.94
N GLU A 3 -5.80 -9.48 1.39
CA GLU A 3 -5.32 -8.14 1.06
C GLU A 3 -3.89 -7.93 1.61
N MET A 4 -3.19 -6.95 1.06
CA MET A 4 -1.74 -6.82 1.23
C MET A 4 -1.40 -5.96 2.46
N THR A 5 -0.29 -6.27 3.13
CA THR A 5 0.31 -5.34 4.09
C THR A 5 0.86 -4.11 3.35
N PRO A 6 1.01 -2.95 4.02
CA PRO A 6 1.62 -1.77 3.40
C PRO A 6 3.02 -2.03 2.83
N ARG A 7 3.77 -3.02 3.34
CA ARG A 7 5.10 -3.40 2.82
C ARG A 7 5.02 -4.15 1.50
N GLU A 8 4.06 -5.05 1.35
CA GLU A 8 3.82 -5.76 0.09
C GLU A 8 3.29 -4.81 -0.98
N ILE A 9 2.41 -3.85 -0.61
CA ILE A 9 1.95 -2.81 -1.55
C ILE A 9 3.13 -1.98 -2.07
N VAL A 10 4.04 -1.54 -1.20
CA VAL A 10 5.26 -0.83 -1.63
C VAL A 10 6.12 -1.71 -2.56
N SER A 11 6.33 -2.98 -2.21
CA SER A 11 7.11 -3.91 -3.03
C SER A 11 6.48 -4.25 -4.39
N GLU A 12 5.18 -4.03 -4.55
CA GLU A 12 4.49 -4.14 -5.85
C GLU A 12 4.64 -2.86 -6.67
N LEU A 13 4.53 -1.68 -6.02
CA LEU A 13 4.80 -0.38 -6.63
C LEU A 13 6.25 -0.26 -7.12
N ASP A 14 7.22 -0.85 -6.40
CA ASP A 14 8.64 -0.87 -6.77
C ASP A 14 8.91 -1.52 -8.15
N LYS A 15 8.03 -2.41 -8.62
CA LYS A 15 8.13 -3.04 -9.95
C LYS A 15 7.79 -2.09 -11.10
N HIS A 16 7.16 -0.96 -10.80
CA HIS A 16 6.56 -0.03 -11.77
C HIS A 16 6.96 1.43 -11.54
N ILE A 17 7.43 1.79 -10.34
CA ILE A 17 7.73 3.17 -9.93
C ILE A 17 9.12 3.22 -9.28
N ILE A 18 10.08 3.80 -10.01
CA ILE A 18 11.47 3.97 -9.53
C ILE A 18 11.53 5.15 -8.53
N GLY A 19 12.08 4.90 -7.34
CA GLY A 19 12.16 5.88 -6.26
C GLY A 19 10.79 6.29 -5.70
N GLN A 20 10.67 7.50 -5.16
CA GLN A 20 9.44 8.03 -4.55
C GLN A 20 8.94 7.26 -3.31
N ASP A 21 9.87 6.77 -2.48
CA ASP A 21 9.58 5.84 -1.36
C ASP A 21 8.60 6.42 -0.32
N ALA A 22 8.67 7.73 -0.05
CA ALA A 22 7.72 8.42 0.82
C ALA A 22 6.29 8.41 0.24
N ALA A 23 6.14 8.58 -1.08
CA ALA A 23 4.84 8.55 -1.75
C ALA A 23 4.27 7.13 -1.81
N LYS A 24 5.08 6.14 -2.20
CA LYS A 24 4.69 4.71 -2.19
C LYS A 24 4.21 4.27 -0.80
N ARG A 25 4.95 4.63 0.25
CA ARG A 25 4.58 4.35 1.65
C ARG A 25 3.28 5.05 2.07
N SER A 26 3.10 6.32 1.69
CA SER A 26 1.87 7.09 1.99
C SER A 26 0.63 6.44 1.36
N VAL A 27 0.69 6.11 0.07
CA VAL A 27 -0.40 5.45 -0.67
C VAL A 27 -0.69 4.06 -0.10
N ALA A 28 0.34 3.27 0.22
CA ALA A 28 0.17 1.95 0.82
C ALA A 28 -0.53 1.98 2.19
N ILE A 29 -0.26 2.99 3.02
CA ILE A 29 -0.97 3.21 4.30
C ILE A 29 -2.42 3.65 4.04
N ALA A 30 -2.66 4.57 3.10
CA ALA A 30 -4.01 5.02 2.77
C ALA A 30 -4.91 3.88 2.26
N LEU A 31 -4.39 3.02 1.38
CA LEU A 31 -5.10 1.83 0.87
C LEU A 31 -5.42 0.83 2.01
N ARG A 32 -4.47 0.59 2.92
CA ARG A 32 -4.67 -0.28 4.08
C ARG A 32 -5.74 0.27 5.04
N ASN A 33 -5.71 1.57 5.30
CA ASN A 33 -6.68 2.24 6.17
C ASN A 33 -8.10 2.22 5.57
N ARG A 34 -8.22 2.30 4.24
CA ARG A 34 -9.49 2.12 3.54
C ARG A 34 -10.06 0.70 3.76
N TRP A 35 -9.27 -0.35 3.57
CA TRP A 35 -9.74 -1.73 3.81
C TRP A 35 -10.20 -1.93 5.26
N ALA A 36 -9.44 -1.43 6.25
CA ALA A 36 -9.83 -1.49 7.65
C ALA A 36 -11.13 -0.71 7.99
N SER A 37 -11.58 0.20 7.11
CA SER A 37 -12.83 0.96 7.26
C SER A 37 -14.04 0.27 6.61
N ASP A 38 -13.82 -0.60 5.62
CA ASP A 38 -14.86 -1.45 4.99
C ASP A 38 -15.21 -2.70 5.87
N ALA A 39 -14.64 -2.80 7.08
CA ALA A 39 -14.67 -4.00 7.93
C ALA A 39 -15.45 -3.81 9.25
N ALA A 40 -16.30 -2.79 9.33
CA ALA A 40 -17.15 -2.44 10.48
C ALA A 40 -18.63 -2.33 10.08
#